data_AF-A0A0S8GY72-F1
#
_entry.id   AF-A0A0S8GY72-F1
#
_cell.length_a   1.000
_cell.length_b   1.000
_cell.length_c   1.000
_cell.angle_alpha   90.00
_cell.angle_beta   90.00
_cell.angle_gamma   90.00
#
_symmetry.space_group_name_H-M   'P 1'
#
loop_
_entity.id
_entity.type
_entity.pdbx_description
1 polymer ?
#
loop_
_entity_poly.entity_id
_entity_poly.type
_entity_poly.pdbx_seq_one_letter_code
_entity_poly.pdbx_strand_id
1 'polypeptide(L)'
;MNAKKSIFCMLLLFCCSATTVDAYYKGDGTIYNPYQIADKADLFQLARTTADYDAYFILVNDIDLDPNTFKAALIAPDTSSADDFQGVAFTGVFDGKGHVIGNLTINTGDARGDFLGLFGYLGSYGEIKNLGLENVSITAGDDSLYIGGLAGANMQGTISQCYVTGAVNGQDNTQYLGGLTGANGGIIGNCYATASVAGASGSQMLGGLVGLNGGRIDNCYATGVVTGAGSYGGFAGLNYTTILSCYFLFPGGGPDNGIAAPYSDLQMRNQYNFAGWDFFAEAANGINEIWQMDGYPVFNWQVPVALLDFALFAQFWLTADCPKDSFCSTVDYFIDRTIDTKDLHQLALSWLGPQVITDYLRIEDDFETGDFTRLNWKFSGDAPWRIDPNTVFEGKFSARSGKISHSQNSALELTVDTTDYDVIVFQLKVSSEEDYDFLIFYIDGQSQPGLFSGEMDWLELSYNLSSGTHTFKWDYIKSADATDGKDSAWIDNVRFIRRNE
;
A
#
# COMPACT_ATOMS: atom_id res chain seq x y z
N MET A 1 19.83 74.97 13.60
CA MET A 1 18.61 74.61 12.84
C MET A 1 18.97 73.47 11.89
N ASN A 2 18.11 72.46 11.86
CA ASN A 2 18.07 71.28 10.97
C ASN A 2 18.97 70.09 11.28
N ALA A 3 18.28 69.09 11.83
CA ALA A 3 18.70 67.75 12.19
C ALA A 3 18.92 66.84 10.98
N LYS A 4 19.82 65.88 11.17
CA LYS A 4 20.09 64.74 10.29
C LYS A 4 18.87 63.80 10.27
N LYS A 5 18.42 63.42 9.07
CA LYS A 5 17.43 62.35 8.87
C LYS A 5 18.08 61.00 9.15
N SER A 6 17.54 60.27 10.13
CA SER A 6 17.83 58.84 10.34
C SER A 6 16.75 58.02 9.63
N ILE A 7 17.18 57.02 8.86
CA ILE A 7 16.35 56.08 8.13
C ILE A 7 15.89 55.01 9.13
N PHE A 8 14.58 54.91 9.34
CA PHE A 8 13.97 53.82 10.12
C PHE A 8 13.52 52.74 9.13
N CYS A 9 14.22 51.61 9.12
CA CYS A 9 13.85 50.44 8.32
C CYS A 9 12.73 49.70 9.04
N MET A 10 11.49 49.93 8.60
CA MET A 10 10.31 49.22 9.09
C MET A 10 10.31 47.83 8.44
N LEU A 11 10.83 46.82 9.15
CA LEU A 11 10.58 45.42 8.81
C LEU A 11 9.08 45.17 9.00
N LEU A 12 8.34 45.11 7.88
CA LEU A 12 7.03 44.49 7.85
C LEU A 12 7.23 42.98 8.04
N LEU A 13 7.07 42.50 9.28
CA LEU A 13 6.72 41.10 9.50
C LEU A 13 5.31 40.91 8.89
N PHE A 14 5.26 40.39 7.67
CA PHE A 14 4.10 39.65 7.22
C PHE A 14 4.03 38.39 8.09
N CYS A 15 3.26 38.47 9.17
CA CYS A 15 2.75 37.28 9.82
C CYS A 15 1.77 36.66 8.83
N CYS A 16 2.29 35.84 7.91
CA CYS A 16 1.49 34.89 7.17
C CYS A 16 0.99 33.91 8.23
N SER A 17 -0.22 34.12 8.73
CA SER A 17 -0.95 33.05 9.37
C SER A 17 -1.14 32.00 8.30
N ALA A 18 -0.24 31.02 8.25
CA ALA A 18 -0.55 29.75 7.64
C ALA A 18 -1.79 29.25 8.37
N THR A 19 -2.95 29.43 7.74
CA THR A 19 -4.10 28.60 8.02
C THR A 19 -3.59 27.18 7.81
N THR A 20 -3.39 26.45 8.91
CA THR A 20 -3.21 25.01 8.84
C THR A 20 -4.49 24.48 8.20
N VAL A 21 -4.44 24.24 6.90
CA VAL A 21 -5.41 23.39 6.23
C VAL A 21 -5.21 22.06 6.94
N ASP A 22 -6.22 21.60 7.69
CA ASP A 22 -6.21 20.22 8.18
C ASP A 22 -5.90 19.34 6.97
N ALA A 23 -4.77 18.63 7.02
CA ALA A 23 -4.40 17.75 5.92
C ALA A 23 -5.50 16.70 5.83
N TYR A 24 -6.27 16.75 4.74
CA TYR A 24 -7.41 15.87 4.50
C TYR A 24 -7.00 14.40 4.41
N TYR A 25 -5.76 14.16 3.99
CA TYR A 25 -5.15 12.85 3.86
C TYR A 25 -3.86 12.81 4.68
N LYS A 26 -3.40 11.60 5.00
CA LYS A 26 -1.97 11.41 5.27
C LYS A 26 -1.20 11.48 3.95
N GLY A 27 -0.06 12.17 3.94
CA GLY A 27 0.73 12.42 2.73
C GLY A 27 0.53 13.83 2.17
N ASP A 28 1.32 14.18 1.15
CA ASP A 28 1.26 15.49 0.46
C ASP A 28 0.93 15.37 -1.04
N GLY A 29 0.59 14.17 -1.51
CA GLY A 29 0.17 13.92 -2.89
C GLY A 29 1.31 13.90 -3.88
N THR A 30 2.57 13.95 -3.44
CA THR A 30 3.75 13.79 -4.32
C THR A 30 4.11 12.33 -4.53
N ILE A 31 4.96 12.04 -5.52
CA ILE A 31 5.47 10.68 -5.77
C ILE A 31 6.25 10.10 -4.58
N TYR A 32 6.86 10.94 -3.74
CA TYR A 32 7.63 10.50 -2.57
C TYR A 32 6.77 10.33 -1.32
N ASN A 33 5.63 11.01 -1.27
CA ASN A 33 4.73 11.03 -0.13
C ASN A 33 3.27 11.10 -0.61
N PRO A 34 2.79 10.05 -1.30
CA PRO A 34 1.46 10.02 -1.90
C PRO A 34 0.38 10.14 -0.82
N TYR A 35 -0.78 10.67 -1.21
CA TYR A 35 -1.95 10.65 -0.35
C TYR A 35 -2.39 9.21 -0.07
N GLN A 36 -2.57 8.88 1.20
CA GLN A 36 -3.02 7.56 1.64
C GLN A 36 -4.54 7.55 1.75
N ILE A 37 -5.17 6.57 1.11
CA ILE A 37 -6.59 6.29 1.21
C ILE A 37 -6.73 5.06 2.10
N ALA A 38 -7.10 5.28 3.37
CA ALA A 38 -7.17 4.24 4.37
C ALA A 38 -8.60 3.72 4.60
N ASP A 39 -9.61 4.54 4.27
CA ASP A 39 -11.01 4.19 4.39
C ASP A 39 -11.90 4.87 3.33
N LYS A 40 -13.22 4.61 3.40
CA LYS A 40 -14.18 5.19 2.46
C LYS A 40 -14.33 6.71 2.60
N ALA A 41 -14.07 7.28 3.78
CA ALA A 41 -14.14 8.73 3.97
C ALA A 41 -13.02 9.42 3.21
N ASP A 42 -11.81 8.87 3.23
CA ASP A 42 -10.67 9.34 2.42
C ASP A 42 -11.01 9.27 0.92
N LEU A 43 -11.57 8.14 0.47
CA LEU A 43 -11.96 7.97 -0.93
C LEU A 43 -13.05 8.97 -1.36
N PHE A 44 -14.01 9.25 -0.48
CA PHE A 44 -15.03 10.28 -0.73
C PHE A 44 -14.48 11.70 -0.64
N GLN A 45 -13.40 11.91 0.10
CA GLN A 45 -12.70 13.18 0.12
C GLN A 45 -11.98 13.40 -1.22
N LEU A 46 -11.33 12.37 -1.78
CA LEU A 46 -10.77 12.40 -3.14
C LEU A 46 -11.86 12.74 -4.15
N ALA A 47 -12.99 12.02 -4.12
CA ALA A 47 -14.13 12.29 -5.01
C ALA A 47 -14.57 13.77 -5.04
N ARG A 48 -14.41 14.52 -3.93
CA ARG A 48 -14.84 15.92 -3.81
C ARG A 48 -13.72 16.94 -4.06
N THR A 49 -12.46 16.52 -4.11
CA THR A 49 -11.31 17.42 -4.19
C THR A 49 -10.67 17.34 -5.57
N THR A 50 -11.36 17.88 -6.57
CA THR A 50 -10.89 17.85 -7.97
C THR A 50 -9.55 18.54 -8.21
N ALA A 51 -9.13 19.42 -7.28
CA ALA A 51 -7.82 20.05 -7.29
C ALA A 51 -6.66 19.06 -7.08
N ASP A 52 -6.93 17.88 -6.52
CA ASP A 52 -5.92 16.83 -6.28
C ASP A 52 -5.93 15.75 -7.38
N TYR A 53 -6.71 15.90 -8.45
CA TYR A 53 -6.85 14.88 -9.49
C TYR A 53 -5.59 14.65 -10.34
N ASP A 54 -4.54 15.46 -10.16
CA ASP A 54 -3.20 15.27 -10.73
C ASP A 54 -2.17 14.76 -9.70
N ALA A 55 -2.58 14.48 -8.46
CA ALA A 55 -1.72 13.99 -7.39
C ALA A 55 -1.52 12.46 -7.41
N TYR A 56 -0.67 11.97 -6.51
CA TYR A 56 -0.39 10.55 -6.30
C TYR A 56 -1.16 10.02 -5.09
N PHE A 57 -1.86 8.90 -5.28
CA PHE A 57 -2.68 8.23 -4.27
C PHE A 57 -2.27 6.76 -4.14
N ILE A 58 -2.26 6.27 -2.91
CA ILE A 58 -2.13 4.85 -2.60
C ILE A 58 -3.29 4.37 -1.72
N LEU A 59 -3.81 3.18 -1.99
CA LEU A 59 -4.59 2.49 -0.97
C LEU A 59 -3.64 1.92 0.09
N VAL A 60 -4.06 2.00 1.36
CA VAL A 60 -3.35 1.35 2.47
C VAL A 60 -4.20 0.29 3.17
N ASN A 61 -5.48 0.16 2.77
CA ASN A 61 -6.40 -0.89 3.20
C ASN A 61 -7.38 -1.19 2.05
N ASP A 62 -8.06 -2.33 2.17
CA ASP A 62 -9.27 -2.61 1.40
C ASP A 62 -10.40 -1.66 1.83
N ILE A 63 -11.22 -1.22 0.87
CA ILE A 63 -12.25 -0.21 1.09
C ILE A 63 -13.62 -0.80 0.75
N ASP A 64 -14.54 -0.82 1.71
CA ASP A 64 -15.93 -1.20 1.49
C ASP A 64 -16.83 0.04 1.30
N LEU A 65 -17.47 0.15 0.13
CA LEU A 65 -18.36 1.24 -0.21
C LEU A 65 -19.81 1.05 0.26
N ASP A 66 -20.18 -0.10 0.82
CA ASP A 66 -21.54 -0.30 1.30
C ASP A 66 -21.90 0.64 2.47
N PRO A 67 -23.19 1.06 2.59
CA PRO A 67 -24.31 0.78 1.68
C PRO A 67 -24.53 1.90 0.65
N ASN A 68 -23.48 2.59 0.19
CA ASN A 68 -23.61 3.81 -0.60
C ASN A 68 -24.05 3.51 -2.05
N THR A 69 -25.05 4.26 -2.54
CA THR A 69 -25.46 4.25 -3.96
C THR A 69 -25.21 5.60 -4.59
N PHE A 70 -24.46 5.63 -5.69
CA PHE A 70 -24.13 6.83 -6.42
C PHE A 70 -25.00 7.00 -7.67
N LYS A 71 -25.06 8.24 -8.18
CA LYS A 71 -25.78 8.63 -9.41
C LYS A 71 -24.85 9.02 -10.57
N ALA A 72 -23.55 8.97 -10.35
CA ALA A 72 -22.49 9.26 -11.32
C ALA A 72 -21.25 8.43 -10.93
N ALA A 73 -20.19 8.48 -11.72
CA ALA A 73 -18.90 7.96 -11.30
C ALA A 73 -18.44 8.59 -9.98
N LEU A 74 -17.66 7.85 -9.19
CA LEU A 74 -17.23 8.34 -7.88
C LEU A 74 -16.12 9.39 -8.02
N ILE A 75 -15.12 9.12 -8.86
CA ILE A 75 -13.97 9.99 -9.12
C ILE A 75 -14.06 10.49 -10.56
N ALA A 76 -13.76 11.76 -10.80
CA ALA A 76 -13.86 12.38 -12.12
C ALA A 76 -15.21 12.16 -12.81
N PRO A 77 -16.35 12.43 -12.14
CA PRO A 77 -17.67 12.31 -12.76
C PRO A 77 -17.86 13.32 -13.88
N ASP A 78 -18.69 12.96 -14.86
CA ASP A 78 -19.24 13.98 -15.73
C ASP A 78 -20.21 14.88 -14.95
N THR A 79 -20.25 16.15 -15.34
CA THR A 79 -21.07 17.17 -14.68
C THR A 79 -22.23 17.67 -15.55
N SER A 80 -22.49 17.00 -16.68
CA SER A 80 -23.48 17.42 -17.65
C SER A 80 -24.27 16.24 -18.22
N SER A 81 -25.10 16.51 -19.22
CA SER A 81 -25.73 15.50 -20.06
C SER A 81 -25.39 15.74 -21.54
N ALA A 82 -24.31 16.47 -21.80
CA ALA A 82 -23.77 16.65 -23.14
C ALA A 82 -23.08 15.36 -23.58
N ASP A 83 -22.94 15.16 -24.88
CA ASP A 83 -22.28 13.96 -25.40
C ASP A 83 -20.76 13.96 -25.14
N ASP A 84 -20.18 15.12 -24.80
CA ASP A 84 -18.78 15.29 -24.41
C ASP A 84 -18.61 15.47 -22.90
N PHE A 85 -17.47 15.05 -22.38
CA PHE A 85 -17.13 15.14 -20.97
C PHE A 85 -16.92 16.60 -20.54
N GLN A 86 -17.63 17.04 -19.50
CA GLN A 86 -17.58 18.39 -18.94
C GLN A 86 -16.98 18.44 -17.52
N GLY A 87 -16.64 17.28 -16.94
CA GLY A 87 -16.01 17.18 -15.63
C GLY A 87 -14.52 17.55 -15.61
N VAL A 88 -13.88 17.35 -14.44
CA VAL A 88 -12.42 17.41 -14.30
C VAL A 88 -11.89 16.00 -14.47
N ALA A 89 -11.04 15.78 -15.48
CA ALA A 89 -10.42 14.49 -15.74
C ALA A 89 -9.46 14.11 -14.61
N PHE A 90 -9.35 12.81 -14.31
CA PHE A 90 -8.28 12.31 -13.45
C PHE A 90 -6.99 12.16 -14.28
N THR A 91 -5.92 12.83 -13.85
CA THR A 91 -4.61 12.88 -14.54
C THR A 91 -3.44 12.48 -13.63
N GLY A 92 -3.74 12.10 -12.38
CA GLY A 92 -2.79 11.67 -11.37
C GLY A 92 -2.57 10.15 -11.38
N VAL A 93 -2.05 9.63 -10.28
CA VAL A 93 -1.78 8.19 -10.10
C VAL A 93 -2.60 7.64 -8.96
N PHE A 94 -3.35 6.56 -9.21
CA PHE A 94 -4.06 5.80 -8.19
C PHE A 94 -3.51 4.37 -8.16
N ASP A 95 -2.66 4.08 -7.18
CA ASP A 95 -2.05 2.76 -6.98
C ASP A 95 -2.77 2.02 -5.85
N GLY A 96 -3.54 0.99 -6.21
CA GLY A 96 -4.26 0.16 -5.25
C GLY A 96 -3.35 -0.69 -4.37
N LYS A 97 -2.05 -0.82 -4.66
CA LYS A 97 -1.10 -1.63 -3.88
C LYS A 97 -1.55 -3.08 -3.63
N GLY A 98 -2.40 -3.63 -4.49
CA GLY A 98 -2.98 -4.96 -4.34
C GLY A 98 -4.20 -5.02 -3.40
N HIS A 99 -4.70 -3.87 -2.96
CA HIS A 99 -5.95 -3.76 -2.22
C HIS A 99 -7.17 -3.79 -3.14
N VAL A 100 -8.32 -4.05 -2.53
CA VAL A 100 -9.61 -4.06 -3.20
C VAL A 100 -10.52 -2.92 -2.75
N ILE A 101 -11.30 -2.38 -3.69
CA ILE A 101 -12.47 -1.57 -3.39
C ILE A 101 -13.70 -2.45 -3.65
N GLY A 102 -14.51 -2.67 -2.62
CA GLY A 102 -15.71 -3.51 -2.68
C GLY A 102 -16.99 -2.70 -2.80
N ASN A 103 -18.01 -3.33 -3.37
CA ASN A 103 -19.42 -2.91 -3.28
C ASN A 103 -19.74 -1.54 -3.89
N LEU A 104 -19.05 -1.17 -4.98
CA LEU A 104 -19.39 0.04 -5.74
C LEU A 104 -20.80 -0.12 -6.35
N THR A 105 -21.76 0.66 -5.88
CA THR A 105 -23.13 0.69 -6.43
C THR A 105 -23.41 2.03 -7.12
N ILE A 106 -23.64 2.01 -8.44
CA ILE A 106 -24.10 3.18 -9.22
C ILE A 106 -25.45 2.83 -9.85
N ASN A 107 -26.47 3.65 -9.65
CA ASN A 107 -27.77 3.45 -10.26
C ASN A 107 -28.38 4.79 -10.65
N THR A 108 -28.42 5.13 -11.94
CA THR A 108 -28.95 6.43 -12.40
C THR A 108 -30.48 6.47 -12.52
N GLY A 109 -31.16 5.36 -12.24
CA GLY A 109 -32.61 5.21 -12.51
C GLY A 109 -32.86 5.23 -14.01
N ASP A 110 -33.95 5.89 -14.42
CA ASP A 110 -34.30 6.04 -15.84
C ASP A 110 -33.54 7.21 -16.51
N ALA A 111 -32.73 7.95 -15.76
CA ALA A 111 -31.99 9.09 -16.29
C ALA A 111 -30.71 8.64 -17.00
N ARG A 112 -30.40 9.29 -18.12
CA ARG A 112 -29.13 9.17 -18.83
C ARG A 112 -27.96 9.38 -17.85
N GLY A 113 -27.04 8.43 -17.83
CA GLY A 113 -25.88 8.41 -16.96
C GLY A 113 -24.63 8.10 -17.76
N ASP A 114 -23.90 9.14 -18.14
CA ASP A 114 -22.69 8.98 -18.96
C ASP A 114 -21.43 8.86 -18.10
N PHE A 115 -20.38 8.28 -18.67
CA PHE A 115 -19.05 8.17 -18.04
C PHE A 115 -19.13 7.51 -16.66
N LEU A 116 -19.77 6.35 -16.57
CA LEU A 116 -19.95 5.64 -15.29
C LEU A 116 -18.82 4.66 -15.03
N GLY A 117 -18.45 4.54 -13.75
CA GLY A 117 -17.45 3.64 -13.21
C GLY A 117 -16.94 4.14 -11.86
N LEU A 118 -15.93 3.48 -11.28
CA LEU A 118 -15.21 4.08 -10.15
C LEU A 118 -14.63 5.45 -10.57
N PHE A 119 -14.04 5.51 -11.76
CA PHE A 119 -13.58 6.72 -12.43
C PHE A 119 -14.47 7.05 -13.63
N GLY A 120 -14.86 8.30 -13.81
CA GLY A 120 -15.63 8.69 -14.98
C GLY A 120 -14.75 8.87 -16.21
N TYR A 121 -13.67 9.65 -16.06
CA TYR A 121 -12.78 9.98 -17.16
C TYR A 121 -11.31 10.03 -16.74
N LEU A 122 -10.47 9.24 -17.42
CA LEU A 122 -9.01 9.30 -17.32
C LEU A 122 -8.42 10.10 -18.48
N GLY A 123 -7.74 11.19 -18.12
CA GLY A 123 -7.07 12.10 -19.04
C GLY A 123 -5.61 11.72 -19.29
N SER A 124 -4.87 12.65 -19.91
CA SER A 124 -3.43 12.50 -20.12
C SER A 124 -2.70 12.23 -18.81
N TYR A 125 -1.81 11.23 -18.81
CA TYR A 125 -1.00 10.80 -17.65
C TYR A 125 -1.77 10.18 -16.48
N GLY A 126 -3.11 10.10 -16.55
CA GLY A 126 -3.90 9.37 -15.56
C GLY A 126 -3.47 7.91 -15.51
N GLU A 127 -3.13 7.42 -14.33
CA GLU A 127 -2.68 6.04 -14.11
C GLU A 127 -3.53 5.39 -13.01
N ILE A 128 -4.12 4.24 -13.30
CA ILE A 128 -4.70 3.35 -12.30
C ILE A 128 -3.94 2.04 -12.34
N LYS A 129 -3.45 1.59 -11.18
CA LYS A 129 -2.75 0.30 -11.11
C LYS A 129 -2.99 -0.50 -9.85
N ASN A 130 -2.73 -1.80 -9.93
CA ASN A 130 -2.70 -2.73 -8.79
C ASN A 130 -3.97 -2.68 -7.94
N LEU A 131 -5.13 -2.69 -8.58
CA LEU A 131 -6.42 -2.43 -7.93
C LEU A 131 -7.46 -3.49 -8.30
N GLY A 132 -8.04 -4.14 -7.30
CA GLY A 132 -9.23 -4.95 -7.46
C GLY A 132 -10.49 -4.13 -7.21
N LEU A 133 -11.50 -4.26 -8.06
CA LEU A 133 -12.83 -3.72 -7.82
C LEU A 133 -13.83 -4.87 -7.74
N GLU A 134 -14.32 -5.14 -6.53
CA GLU A 134 -15.11 -6.33 -6.23
C GLU A 134 -16.57 -6.02 -6.01
N ASN A 135 -17.43 -6.92 -6.50
CA ASN A 135 -18.89 -6.82 -6.34
C ASN A 135 -19.47 -5.46 -6.82
N VAL A 136 -19.05 -5.04 -8.01
CA VAL A 136 -19.61 -3.85 -8.67
C VAL A 136 -21.07 -4.09 -9.03
N SER A 137 -21.91 -3.08 -8.82
CA SER A 137 -23.30 -3.05 -9.28
C SER A 137 -23.60 -1.72 -9.96
N ILE A 138 -23.42 -1.67 -11.28
CA ILE A 138 -23.71 -0.47 -12.09
C ILE A 138 -24.98 -0.70 -12.90
N THR A 139 -25.90 0.25 -12.85
CA THR A 139 -27.10 0.33 -13.69
C THR A 139 -27.22 1.75 -14.25
N ALA A 140 -26.88 1.89 -15.52
CA ALA A 140 -27.06 3.12 -16.30
C ALA A 140 -28.48 3.16 -16.87
N GLY A 141 -29.11 4.33 -16.89
CA GLY A 141 -30.43 4.56 -17.47
C GLY A 141 -30.42 4.60 -19.00
N ASP A 142 -31.53 5.02 -19.59
CA ASP A 142 -31.68 5.05 -21.04
C ASP A 142 -30.71 6.05 -21.71
N ASP A 143 -30.33 5.75 -22.96
CA ASP A 143 -29.49 6.60 -23.81
C ASP A 143 -28.10 6.93 -23.23
N SER A 144 -27.61 6.13 -22.29
CA SER A 144 -26.34 6.34 -21.59
C SER A 144 -25.11 5.97 -22.43
N LEU A 145 -24.00 6.69 -22.26
CA LEU A 145 -22.75 6.53 -23.00
C LEU A 145 -21.53 6.31 -22.08
N TYR A 146 -20.61 5.42 -22.46
CA TYR A 146 -19.33 5.20 -21.77
C TYR A 146 -19.46 4.63 -20.35
N ILE A 147 -19.86 3.36 -20.24
CA ILE A 147 -20.12 2.72 -18.95
C ILE A 147 -19.12 1.58 -18.78
N GLY A 148 -18.32 1.66 -17.72
CA GLY A 148 -17.41 0.61 -17.30
C GLY A 148 -17.48 0.36 -15.80
N GLY A 149 -16.97 -0.78 -15.35
CA GLY A 149 -16.82 -1.03 -13.91
C GLY A 149 -15.78 -0.12 -13.27
N LEU A 150 -14.57 -0.12 -13.84
CA LEU A 150 -13.45 0.68 -13.32
C LEU A 150 -13.47 2.10 -13.87
N ALA A 151 -13.65 2.26 -15.19
CA ALA A 151 -13.63 3.58 -15.83
C ALA A 151 -14.73 3.73 -16.89
N GLY A 152 -15.43 4.86 -16.93
CA GLY A 152 -16.32 5.19 -18.04
C GLY A 152 -15.53 5.35 -19.35
N ALA A 153 -14.53 6.23 -19.32
CA ALA A 153 -13.63 6.50 -20.43
C ALA A 153 -12.17 6.55 -20.00
N ASN A 154 -11.31 5.78 -20.67
CA ASN A 154 -9.85 5.94 -20.60
C ASN A 154 -9.34 6.55 -21.91
N MET A 155 -9.26 7.87 -22.04
CA MET A 155 -8.95 8.48 -23.34
C MET A 155 -7.44 8.59 -23.61
N GLN A 156 -6.63 8.88 -22.59
CA GLN A 156 -5.19 9.06 -22.71
C GLN A 156 -4.40 8.55 -21.49
N GLY A 157 -5.06 7.81 -20.60
CA GLY A 157 -4.46 7.25 -19.40
C GLY A 157 -3.97 5.81 -19.59
N THR A 158 -3.44 5.25 -18.50
CA THR A 158 -2.99 3.87 -18.39
C THR A 158 -3.74 3.17 -17.27
N ILE A 159 -4.34 2.02 -17.58
CA ILE A 159 -4.93 1.11 -16.60
C ILE A 159 -4.09 -0.17 -16.64
N SER A 160 -3.54 -0.59 -15.50
CA SER A 160 -2.70 -1.80 -15.47
C SER A 160 -2.78 -2.62 -14.19
N GLN A 161 -2.74 -3.95 -14.29
CA GLN A 161 -2.83 -4.81 -13.10
C GLN A 161 -4.11 -4.54 -12.28
N CYS A 162 -5.23 -4.37 -12.98
CA CYS A 162 -6.53 -4.11 -12.38
C CYS A 162 -7.55 -5.17 -12.78
N TYR A 163 -8.52 -5.41 -11.89
CA TYR A 163 -9.65 -6.26 -12.21
C TYR A 163 -10.99 -5.75 -11.72
N VAL A 164 -12.05 -6.25 -12.35
CA VAL A 164 -13.44 -5.95 -11.97
C VAL A 164 -14.28 -7.22 -11.90
N THR A 165 -15.02 -7.38 -10.79
CA THR A 165 -16.07 -8.40 -10.62
C THR A 165 -17.42 -7.74 -10.35
N GLY A 166 -18.52 -8.46 -10.58
CA GLY A 166 -19.89 -7.96 -10.35
C GLY A 166 -20.73 -7.86 -11.63
N ALA A 167 -21.46 -6.77 -11.80
CA ALA A 167 -22.38 -6.54 -12.92
C ALA A 167 -22.40 -5.08 -13.39
N VAL A 168 -22.41 -4.90 -14.71
CA VAL A 168 -22.48 -3.61 -15.40
C VAL A 168 -23.65 -3.66 -16.39
N ASN A 169 -24.71 -2.92 -16.08
CA ASN A 169 -25.97 -2.96 -16.83
C ASN A 169 -26.28 -1.61 -17.46
N GLY A 170 -26.69 -1.61 -18.72
CA GLY A 170 -27.27 -0.47 -19.42
C GLY A 170 -28.72 -0.72 -19.81
N GLN A 171 -29.58 0.28 -19.68
CA GLN A 171 -30.95 0.22 -20.20
C GLN A 171 -30.99 0.51 -21.71
N ASP A 172 -32.12 1.00 -22.24
CA ASP A 172 -32.33 1.09 -23.68
C ASP A 172 -31.35 2.08 -24.33
N ASN A 173 -30.92 1.76 -25.55
CA ASN A 173 -29.98 2.54 -26.36
C ASN A 173 -28.62 2.86 -25.72
N THR A 174 -28.19 2.11 -24.70
CA THR A 174 -26.87 2.30 -24.08
C THR A 174 -25.74 2.02 -25.07
N GLN A 175 -24.69 2.84 -25.09
CA GLN A 175 -23.52 2.65 -25.95
C GLN A 175 -22.21 2.58 -25.16
N TYR A 176 -21.28 1.77 -25.67
CA TYR A 176 -19.92 1.59 -25.12
C TYR A 176 -19.96 1.05 -23.69
N LEU A 177 -20.44 -0.18 -23.56
CA LEU A 177 -20.61 -0.87 -22.29
C LEU A 177 -19.50 -1.93 -22.14
N GLY A 178 -18.64 -1.80 -21.13
CA GLY A 178 -17.55 -2.73 -20.87
C GLY A 178 -17.52 -3.22 -19.42
N GLY A 179 -17.06 -4.44 -19.19
CA GLY A 179 -16.87 -4.94 -17.81
C GLY A 179 -15.81 -4.15 -17.04
N LEU A 180 -14.69 -3.80 -17.70
CA LEU A 180 -13.63 -2.96 -17.14
C LEU A 180 -13.81 -1.49 -17.49
N THR A 181 -13.94 -1.18 -18.79
CA THR A 181 -13.96 0.20 -19.29
C THR A 181 -14.99 0.40 -20.40
N GLY A 182 -15.75 1.49 -20.38
CA GLY A 182 -16.72 1.77 -21.45
C GLY A 182 -16.04 2.03 -22.79
N ALA A 183 -15.14 3.02 -22.83
CA ALA A 183 -14.28 3.29 -23.99
C ALA A 183 -12.81 3.48 -23.63
N ASN A 184 -11.92 2.89 -24.44
CA ASN A 184 -10.48 3.01 -24.29
C ASN A 184 -9.85 3.69 -25.52
N GLY A 185 -9.27 4.88 -25.35
CA GLY A 185 -8.29 5.50 -26.24
C GLY A 185 -6.85 5.45 -25.72
N GLY A 186 -6.65 5.09 -24.45
CA GLY A 186 -5.36 4.97 -23.78
C GLY A 186 -4.74 3.57 -23.85
N ILE A 187 -4.05 3.18 -22.78
CA ILE A 187 -3.41 1.87 -22.62
C ILE A 187 -4.14 1.07 -21.54
N ILE A 188 -4.47 -0.19 -21.84
CA ILE A 188 -4.93 -1.18 -20.86
C ILE A 188 -3.97 -2.37 -20.91
N GLY A 189 -3.34 -2.73 -19.80
CA GLY A 189 -2.31 -3.76 -19.77
C GLY A 189 -2.38 -4.66 -18.55
N ASN A 190 -2.34 -5.97 -18.74
CA ASN A 190 -2.41 -6.93 -17.62
C ASN A 190 -3.68 -6.72 -16.77
N CYS A 191 -4.86 -6.72 -17.37
CA CYS A 191 -6.13 -6.48 -16.68
C CYS A 191 -7.15 -7.57 -16.97
N TYR A 192 -8.11 -7.77 -16.07
CA TYR A 192 -9.20 -8.71 -16.36
C TYR A 192 -10.57 -8.28 -15.85
N ALA A 193 -11.62 -8.79 -16.48
CA ALA A 193 -12.99 -8.56 -16.06
C ALA A 193 -13.79 -9.86 -15.99
N THR A 194 -14.37 -10.13 -14.82
CA THR A 194 -15.34 -11.22 -14.63
C THR A 194 -16.76 -10.68 -14.45
N ALA A 195 -16.92 -9.35 -14.43
CA ALA A 195 -18.22 -8.70 -14.33
C ALA A 195 -19.12 -9.04 -15.53
N SER A 196 -20.38 -9.35 -15.26
CA SER A 196 -21.38 -9.52 -16.32
C SER A 196 -21.72 -8.19 -16.96
N VAL A 197 -22.01 -8.21 -18.26
CA VAL A 197 -22.36 -7.05 -19.05
C VAL A 197 -23.72 -7.28 -19.71
N ALA A 198 -24.70 -6.43 -19.42
CA ALA A 198 -26.04 -6.55 -19.99
C ALA A 198 -26.53 -5.21 -20.54
N GLY A 199 -26.90 -5.17 -21.81
CA GLY A 199 -27.60 -4.03 -22.42
C GLY A 199 -29.04 -4.39 -22.79
N ALA A 200 -29.95 -3.43 -22.69
CA ALA A 200 -31.33 -3.60 -23.10
C ALA A 200 -31.54 -3.32 -24.61
N SER A 201 -32.76 -2.94 -25.01
CA SER A 201 -33.13 -2.79 -26.42
C SER A 201 -32.34 -1.66 -27.08
N GLY A 202 -31.84 -1.89 -28.29
CA GLY A 202 -31.12 -0.85 -29.05
C GLY A 202 -29.71 -0.53 -28.55
N SER A 203 -29.23 -1.19 -27.49
CA SER A 203 -27.86 -1.03 -26.99
C SER A 203 -26.81 -1.44 -28.04
N GLN A 204 -25.61 -0.89 -27.98
CA GLN A 204 -24.56 -1.16 -28.98
C GLN A 204 -23.16 -1.19 -28.37
N MET A 205 -22.28 -2.01 -28.95
CA MET A 205 -20.86 -2.12 -28.60
C MET A 205 -20.65 -2.54 -27.14
N LEU A 206 -21.19 -3.71 -26.80
CA LEU A 206 -20.98 -4.33 -25.48
C LEU A 206 -19.77 -5.27 -25.56
N GLY A 207 -18.84 -5.14 -24.63
CA GLY A 207 -17.68 -6.04 -24.53
C GLY A 207 -17.45 -6.54 -23.12
N GLY A 208 -16.98 -7.79 -22.99
CA GLY A 208 -16.67 -8.38 -21.69
C GLY A 208 -15.59 -7.59 -20.92
N LEU A 209 -14.58 -7.06 -21.62
CA LEU A 209 -13.57 -6.16 -21.06
C LEU A 209 -13.88 -4.69 -21.38
N VAL A 210 -14.03 -4.36 -22.67
CA VAL A 210 -14.18 -2.97 -23.13
C VAL A 210 -15.32 -2.81 -24.15
N GLY A 211 -16.13 -1.77 -24.03
CA GLY A 211 -17.18 -1.51 -25.03
C GLY A 211 -16.58 -1.12 -26.38
N LEU A 212 -15.84 -0.01 -26.40
CA LEU A 212 -15.14 0.52 -27.56
C LEU A 212 -13.63 0.60 -27.32
N ASN A 213 -12.83 0.04 -28.23
CA ASN A 213 -11.38 0.20 -28.21
C ASN A 213 -10.86 1.02 -29.40
N GLY A 214 -10.25 2.16 -29.10
CA GLY A 214 -9.40 2.97 -29.97
C GLY A 214 -7.94 3.07 -29.50
N GLY A 215 -7.58 2.44 -28.37
CA GLY A 215 -6.23 2.43 -27.77
C GLY A 215 -5.58 1.04 -27.71
N ARG A 216 -4.42 0.92 -27.06
CA ARG A 216 -3.68 -0.35 -26.99
C ARG A 216 -4.21 -1.21 -25.82
N ILE A 217 -4.46 -2.50 -26.08
CA ILE A 217 -4.80 -3.48 -25.04
C ILE A 217 -3.87 -4.70 -25.12
N ASP A 218 -3.18 -5.01 -24.03
CA ASP A 218 -2.26 -6.15 -23.96
C ASP A 218 -2.51 -7.02 -22.72
N ASN A 219 -2.34 -8.33 -22.88
CA ASN A 219 -2.34 -9.28 -21.76
C ASN A 219 -3.58 -9.20 -20.88
N CYS A 220 -4.76 -9.10 -21.50
CA CYS A 220 -6.02 -8.98 -20.78
C CYS A 220 -6.93 -10.17 -21.02
N TYR A 221 -7.84 -10.43 -20.08
CA TYR A 221 -8.87 -11.43 -20.31
C TYR A 221 -10.25 -11.05 -19.78
N ALA A 222 -11.30 -11.64 -20.36
CA ALA A 222 -12.67 -11.47 -19.90
C ALA A 222 -13.40 -12.82 -19.76
N THR A 223 -14.13 -13.01 -18.67
CA THR A 223 -14.95 -14.22 -18.44
C THR A 223 -16.41 -13.92 -18.14
N GLY A 224 -16.73 -12.66 -17.81
CA GLY A 224 -18.09 -12.23 -17.51
C GLY A 224 -19.02 -12.38 -18.72
N VAL A 225 -20.26 -12.80 -18.47
CA VAL A 225 -21.26 -13.04 -19.52
C VAL A 225 -21.69 -11.71 -20.15
N VAL A 226 -21.65 -11.61 -21.49
CA VAL A 226 -22.19 -10.48 -22.25
C VAL A 226 -23.55 -10.83 -22.87
N THR A 227 -24.59 -10.06 -22.55
CA THR A 227 -25.97 -10.23 -23.04
C THR A 227 -26.59 -8.92 -23.51
N GLY A 228 -27.55 -8.99 -24.44
CA GLY A 228 -28.29 -7.81 -24.94
C GLY A 228 -28.56 -7.83 -26.44
N ALA A 229 -29.27 -6.81 -26.94
CA ALA A 229 -29.49 -6.60 -28.37
C ALA A 229 -28.39 -5.69 -28.92
N GLY A 230 -27.75 -6.02 -30.05
CA GLY A 230 -26.75 -5.16 -30.71
C GLY A 230 -25.49 -5.88 -31.20
N SER A 231 -24.45 -5.12 -31.57
CA SER A 231 -23.10 -5.66 -31.83
C SER A 231 -22.35 -5.80 -30.50
N TYR A 232 -22.10 -7.04 -30.07
CA TYR A 232 -21.37 -7.34 -28.85
C TYR A 232 -20.29 -8.40 -29.10
N GLY A 233 -19.27 -8.42 -28.24
CA GLY A 233 -18.17 -9.39 -28.29
C GLY A 233 -17.79 -9.85 -26.89
N GLY A 234 -17.38 -11.11 -26.75
CA GLY A 234 -16.97 -11.65 -25.46
C GLY A 234 -15.75 -10.95 -24.84
N PHE A 235 -14.98 -10.20 -25.64
CA PHE A 235 -13.88 -9.36 -25.16
C PHE A 235 -14.15 -7.86 -25.37
N ALA A 236 -14.31 -7.43 -26.63
CA ALA A 236 -14.59 -6.04 -26.97
C ALA A 236 -15.82 -5.94 -27.89
N GLY A 237 -16.63 -4.89 -27.72
CA GLY A 237 -17.79 -4.63 -28.59
C GLY A 237 -17.39 -4.14 -29.97
N LEU A 238 -16.44 -3.20 -30.02
CA LEU A 238 -15.82 -2.70 -31.24
C LEU A 238 -14.33 -2.39 -31.01
N ASN A 239 -13.50 -2.60 -32.02
CA ASN A 239 -12.06 -2.36 -31.96
C ASN A 239 -11.56 -1.69 -33.25
N TYR A 240 -10.80 -0.61 -33.10
CA TYR A 240 -10.17 0.14 -34.19
C TYR A 240 -8.65 -0.04 -34.28
N THR A 241 -8.03 -0.77 -33.35
CA THR A 241 -6.57 -0.80 -33.21
C THR A 241 -6.07 -2.13 -32.61
N THR A 242 -4.89 -2.13 -32.00
CA THR A 242 -4.19 -3.33 -31.54
C THR A 242 -4.76 -3.89 -30.24
N ILE A 243 -5.05 -5.19 -30.27
CA ILE A 243 -5.27 -6.08 -29.13
C ILE A 243 -4.25 -7.21 -29.24
N LEU A 244 -3.45 -7.44 -28.19
CA LEU A 244 -2.38 -8.44 -28.19
C LEU A 244 -2.47 -9.35 -26.97
N SER A 245 -2.28 -10.66 -27.18
CA SER A 245 -2.30 -11.66 -26.09
C SER A 245 -3.51 -11.53 -25.17
N CYS A 246 -4.68 -11.30 -25.77
CA CYS A 246 -5.95 -11.10 -25.07
C CYS A 246 -6.95 -12.20 -25.38
N TYR A 247 -7.70 -12.60 -24.36
CA TYR A 247 -8.53 -13.80 -24.38
C TYR A 247 -9.91 -13.56 -23.80
N PHE A 248 -10.91 -14.33 -24.23
CA PHE A 248 -12.21 -14.34 -23.54
C PHE A 248 -12.80 -15.74 -23.46
N LEU A 249 -13.62 -15.97 -22.44
CA LEU A 249 -14.24 -17.27 -22.20
C LEU A 249 -15.28 -17.58 -23.27
N PHE A 250 -15.10 -18.68 -24.00
CA PHE A 250 -16.02 -19.15 -25.03
C PHE A 250 -16.16 -20.68 -25.03
N PRO A 251 -17.39 -21.23 -24.97
CA PRO A 251 -18.64 -20.52 -24.71
C PRO A 251 -18.72 -20.05 -23.24
N GLY A 252 -19.53 -19.03 -22.96
CA GLY A 252 -19.84 -18.59 -21.58
C GLY A 252 -19.67 -17.09 -21.34
N GLY A 253 -18.59 -16.48 -21.81
CA GLY A 253 -18.32 -15.03 -21.64
C GLY A 253 -19.01 -14.14 -22.66
N GLY A 254 -19.32 -14.64 -23.86
CA GLY A 254 -20.02 -13.85 -24.89
C GLY A 254 -19.79 -14.44 -26.28
N PRO A 255 -20.35 -13.84 -27.35
CA PRO A 255 -20.11 -14.31 -28.70
C PRO A 255 -18.68 -13.99 -29.15
N ASP A 256 -18.17 -14.82 -30.04
CA ASP A 256 -16.96 -14.53 -30.78
C ASP A 256 -17.26 -13.60 -31.97
N ASN A 257 -16.67 -12.42 -31.97
CA ASN A 257 -16.73 -11.44 -33.06
C ASN A 257 -15.37 -11.27 -33.78
N GLY A 258 -14.40 -12.15 -33.51
CA GLY A 258 -13.09 -12.16 -34.16
C GLY A 258 -12.11 -11.08 -33.67
N ILE A 259 -12.40 -10.39 -32.57
CA ILE A 259 -11.55 -9.30 -32.06
C ILE A 259 -10.43 -9.81 -31.13
N ALA A 260 -10.73 -10.74 -30.22
CA ALA A 260 -9.78 -11.37 -29.31
C ALA A 260 -9.88 -12.90 -29.41
N ALA A 261 -8.92 -13.64 -28.84
CA ALA A 261 -8.91 -15.09 -28.98
C ALA A 261 -9.95 -15.76 -28.05
N PRO A 262 -10.86 -16.61 -28.58
CA PRO A 262 -11.82 -17.36 -27.77
C PRO A 262 -11.14 -18.56 -27.11
N TYR A 263 -11.15 -18.61 -25.77
CA TYR A 263 -10.64 -19.76 -25.00
C TYR A 263 -11.78 -20.47 -24.26
N SER A 264 -11.81 -21.79 -24.38
CA SER A 264 -12.65 -22.64 -23.54
C SER A 264 -12.25 -22.55 -22.06
N ASP A 265 -13.15 -22.95 -21.16
CA ASP A 265 -12.85 -23.06 -19.73
C ASP A 265 -11.54 -23.83 -19.48
N LEU A 266 -11.33 -24.98 -20.14
CA LEU A 266 -10.08 -25.74 -20.00
C LEU A 266 -8.84 -24.98 -20.47
N GLN A 267 -8.95 -24.17 -21.53
CA GLN A 267 -7.84 -23.36 -22.02
C GLN A 267 -7.52 -22.20 -21.09
N MET A 268 -8.55 -21.56 -20.53
CA MET A 268 -8.38 -20.48 -19.55
C MET A 268 -7.74 -20.98 -18.25
N ARG A 269 -7.99 -22.24 -17.86
CA ARG A 269 -7.41 -22.84 -16.65
C ARG A 269 -5.97 -23.36 -16.82
N ASN A 270 -5.29 -23.00 -17.91
CA ASN A 270 -3.95 -23.50 -18.20
C ASN A 270 -3.01 -22.36 -18.60
N GLN A 271 -2.07 -22.02 -17.70
CA GLN A 271 -1.10 -20.94 -17.87
C GLN A 271 -0.30 -21.01 -19.18
N TYR A 272 -0.02 -22.21 -19.71
CA TYR A 272 0.78 -22.38 -20.93
C TYR A 272 0.08 -21.86 -22.20
N ASN A 273 -1.21 -21.53 -22.13
CA ASN A 273 -1.92 -20.93 -23.26
C ASN A 273 -1.75 -19.40 -23.32
N PHE A 274 -1.31 -18.76 -22.24
CA PHE A 274 -1.20 -17.31 -22.12
C PHE A 274 0.20 -16.85 -22.53
N ALA A 275 0.47 -16.92 -23.83
CA ALA A 275 1.79 -16.60 -24.38
C ALA A 275 2.18 -15.14 -24.09
N GLY A 276 3.36 -14.96 -23.49
CA GLY A 276 3.92 -13.64 -23.15
C GLY A 276 3.41 -13.06 -21.83
N TRP A 277 2.66 -13.83 -21.04
CA TRP A 277 2.27 -13.44 -19.69
C TRP A 277 3.34 -13.86 -18.69
N ASP A 278 3.60 -13.00 -17.71
CA ASP A 278 4.59 -13.19 -16.66
C ASP A 278 3.91 -13.88 -15.46
N PHE A 279 3.96 -15.22 -15.43
CA PHE A 279 3.39 -16.03 -14.36
C PHE A 279 4.42 -16.30 -13.24
N PHE A 280 3.96 -16.44 -12.02
CA PHE A 280 4.75 -16.79 -10.84
C PHE A 280 5.65 -18.01 -11.08
N ALA A 281 6.91 -17.90 -10.64
CA ALA A 281 7.97 -18.91 -10.82
C ALA A 281 8.26 -19.31 -12.28
N GLU A 282 8.00 -18.40 -13.22
CA GLU A 282 8.43 -18.46 -14.62
C GLU A 282 9.37 -17.29 -14.91
N ALA A 283 10.47 -17.54 -15.63
CA ALA A 283 11.49 -16.52 -15.92
C ALA A 283 11.67 -16.24 -17.43
N ALA A 284 10.86 -16.87 -18.30
CA ALA A 284 11.06 -16.77 -19.74
C ALA A 284 10.38 -15.53 -20.34
N ASN A 285 9.31 -15.04 -19.70
CA ASN A 285 8.53 -13.89 -20.18
C ASN A 285 8.61 -12.65 -19.26
N GLY A 286 9.38 -12.72 -18.18
CA GLY A 286 9.58 -11.63 -17.22
C GLY A 286 10.11 -12.15 -15.89
N ILE A 287 10.29 -11.25 -14.92
CA ILE A 287 10.61 -11.58 -13.52
C ILE A 287 9.70 -10.83 -12.55
N ASN A 288 8.66 -10.16 -13.07
CA ASN A 288 7.76 -9.35 -12.26
C ASN A 288 6.64 -10.19 -11.62
N GLU A 289 6.47 -11.45 -12.05
CA GLU A 289 5.58 -12.44 -11.45
C GLU A 289 4.15 -11.91 -11.26
N ILE A 290 3.59 -11.34 -12.33
CA ILE A 290 2.31 -10.62 -12.28
C ILE A 290 1.14 -11.57 -11.98
N TRP A 291 1.15 -12.75 -12.60
CA TRP A 291 0.02 -13.66 -12.64
C TRP A 291 0.27 -14.96 -11.86
N GLN A 292 -0.77 -15.52 -11.27
CA GLN A 292 -0.79 -16.88 -10.71
C GLN A 292 -2.08 -17.59 -11.14
N MET A 293 -2.08 -18.92 -11.17
CA MET A 293 -3.30 -19.69 -11.42
C MET A 293 -4.02 -20.04 -10.11
N ASP A 294 -5.27 -19.59 -9.97
CA ASP A 294 -6.23 -20.07 -8.97
C ASP A 294 -7.56 -20.43 -9.66
N GLY A 295 -7.55 -21.58 -10.34
CA GLY A 295 -8.57 -21.91 -11.34
C GLY A 295 -8.37 -21.12 -12.63
N TYR A 296 -8.41 -19.79 -12.59
CA TYR A 296 -8.13 -18.88 -13.70
C TYR A 296 -6.89 -18.02 -13.38
N PRO A 297 -6.30 -17.30 -14.36
CA PRO A 297 -5.23 -16.35 -14.07
C PRO A 297 -5.73 -15.24 -13.14
N VAL A 298 -5.12 -15.09 -11.98
CA VAL A 298 -5.35 -13.99 -11.03
C VAL A 298 -4.03 -13.29 -10.79
N PHE A 299 -4.04 -12.09 -10.22
CA PHE A 299 -2.79 -11.46 -9.83
C PHE A 299 -2.16 -12.19 -8.66
N ASN A 300 -0.83 -12.20 -8.59
CA ASN A 300 -0.09 -12.90 -7.54
C ASN A 300 -0.50 -12.45 -6.13
N TRP A 301 -0.77 -11.16 -5.94
CA TRP A 301 -1.25 -10.60 -4.66
C TRP A 301 -2.65 -11.08 -4.25
N GLN A 302 -3.42 -11.70 -5.14
CA GLN A 302 -4.75 -12.25 -4.83
C GLN A 302 -4.69 -13.65 -4.24
N VAL A 303 -3.57 -14.36 -4.38
CA VAL A 303 -3.42 -15.70 -3.85
C VAL A 303 -2.73 -15.59 -2.49
N PRO A 304 -3.43 -15.89 -1.38
CA PRO A 304 -2.79 -15.86 -0.06
C PRO A 304 -1.71 -16.94 0.01
N VAL A 305 -0.51 -16.56 0.40
CA VAL A 305 0.56 -17.51 0.73
C VAL A 305 0.06 -18.40 1.87
N ALA A 306 -0.10 -19.70 1.61
CA ALA A 306 -0.65 -20.68 2.54
C ALA A 306 0.43 -21.26 3.45
N LEU A 307 0.03 -21.88 4.56
CA LEU A 307 0.93 -22.65 5.44
C LEU A 307 1.71 -23.74 4.66
N LEU A 308 1.15 -24.19 3.54
CA LEU A 308 1.79 -25.14 2.64
C LEU A 308 3.03 -24.54 1.95
N ASP A 309 3.04 -23.25 1.63
CA ASP A 309 4.17 -22.56 1.02
C ASP A 309 5.32 -22.42 2.03
N PHE A 310 5.00 -22.14 3.29
CA PHE A 310 5.97 -22.18 4.39
C PHE A 310 6.50 -23.59 4.66
N ALA A 311 5.65 -24.61 4.56
CA ALA A 311 6.07 -26.00 4.74
C ALA A 311 6.97 -26.47 3.58
N LEU A 312 6.67 -26.06 2.35
CA LEU A 312 7.51 -26.26 1.16
C LEU A 312 8.86 -25.54 1.34
N PHE A 313 8.85 -24.28 1.74
CA PHE A 313 10.06 -23.52 2.01
C PHE A 313 10.93 -24.18 3.09
N ALA A 314 10.33 -24.52 4.24
CA ALA A 314 11.01 -25.17 5.35
C ALA A 314 11.57 -26.56 4.99
N GLN A 315 10.94 -27.29 4.07
CA GLN A 315 11.41 -28.59 3.60
C GLN A 315 12.77 -28.51 2.88
N PHE A 316 13.07 -27.37 2.26
CA PHE A 316 14.29 -27.17 1.47
C PHE A 316 15.25 -26.14 2.06
N TRP A 317 14.93 -25.61 3.25
CA TRP A 317 15.76 -24.67 4.00
C TRP A 317 17.18 -25.22 4.20
N LEU A 318 18.18 -24.43 3.80
CA LEU A 318 19.61 -24.78 3.88
C LEU A 318 20.06 -25.94 2.98
N THR A 319 19.30 -26.26 1.93
CA THR A 319 19.80 -27.20 0.92
C THR A 319 20.84 -26.52 0.03
N ALA A 320 22.06 -27.06 0.02
CA ALA A 320 23.21 -26.50 -0.71
C ALA A 320 23.27 -26.93 -2.20
N ASP A 321 22.42 -27.89 -2.59
CA ASP A 321 22.36 -28.43 -3.95
C ASP A 321 20.89 -28.77 -4.27
N CYS A 322 20.11 -27.74 -4.61
CA CYS A 322 18.78 -28.00 -5.15
C CYS A 322 18.88 -28.88 -6.41
N PRO A 323 18.17 -30.02 -6.49
CA PRO A 323 18.14 -30.85 -7.70
C PRO A 323 17.59 -30.04 -8.88
N LYS A 324 18.27 -30.11 -10.03
CA LYS A 324 17.88 -29.46 -11.31
C LYS A 324 16.46 -29.80 -11.80
N ASP A 325 15.80 -30.76 -11.16
CA ASP A 325 14.63 -31.43 -11.65
C ASP A 325 13.41 -30.96 -10.82
N SER A 326 13.00 -29.72 -11.07
CA SER A 326 11.60 -29.25 -11.10
C SER A 326 10.86 -28.72 -9.86
N PHE A 327 11.47 -28.53 -8.69
CA PHE A 327 10.72 -27.96 -7.53
C PHE A 327 11.34 -26.76 -6.79
N CYS A 328 12.62 -26.42 -6.95
CA CYS A 328 13.14 -25.23 -6.23
C CYS A 328 13.01 -23.94 -7.00
N SER A 329 12.72 -23.91 -8.30
CA SER A 329 12.55 -22.63 -9.01
C SER A 329 11.41 -21.78 -8.42
N THR A 330 10.50 -22.40 -7.67
CA THR A 330 9.40 -21.75 -6.96
C THR A 330 9.76 -21.34 -5.52
N VAL A 331 10.96 -21.70 -5.02
CA VAL A 331 11.36 -21.57 -3.59
C VAL A 331 12.74 -20.89 -3.44
N ASP A 332 13.66 -21.13 -4.38
CA ASP A 332 14.93 -20.43 -4.62
C ASP A 332 14.64 -19.26 -5.55
N TYR A 333 14.32 -18.11 -4.95
CA TYR A 333 13.85 -16.92 -5.64
C TYR A 333 14.98 -16.24 -6.40
N PHE A 334 16.20 -16.31 -5.86
CA PHE A 334 17.38 -15.71 -6.49
C PHE A 334 18.03 -16.62 -7.55
N ILE A 335 17.52 -17.85 -7.71
CA ILE A 335 17.98 -18.88 -8.66
C ILE A 335 19.50 -19.07 -8.53
N ASP A 336 20.01 -18.96 -7.30
CA ASP A 336 21.43 -19.07 -7.00
C ASP A 336 21.82 -20.48 -6.53
N ARG A 337 20.84 -21.40 -6.54
CA ARG A 337 20.91 -22.82 -6.15
C ARG A 337 21.11 -23.04 -4.66
N THR A 338 20.92 -21.99 -3.87
CA THR A 338 20.86 -22.08 -2.42
C THR A 338 19.52 -21.55 -1.96
N ILE A 339 18.90 -22.21 -0.98
CA ILE A 339 17.70 -21.67 -0.31
C ILE A 339 18.17 -21.13 1.02
N ASP A 340 18.35 -19.81 1.08
CA ASP A 340 18.95 -19.08 2.18
C ASP A 340 18.05 -17.95 2.72
N THR A 341 18.62 -17.12 3.61
CA THR A 341 17.87 -16.03 4.24
C THR A 341 17.39 -14.96 3.27
N LYS A 342 18.00 -14.83 2.09
CA LYS A 342 17.53 -13.93 1.03
C LYS A 342 16.24 -14.44 0.43
N ASP A 343 16.15 -15.73 0.14
CA ASP A 343 14.90 -16.33 -0.36
C ASP A 343 13.79 -16.21 0.66
N LEU A 344 14.10 -16.40 1.96
CA LEU A 344 13.12 -16.18 3.02
C LEU A 344 12.71 -14.71 3.11
N HIS A 345 13.66 -13.79 2.98
CA HIS A 345 13.38 -12.36 2.99
C HIS A 345 12.45 -11.99 1.83
N GLN A 346 12.69 -12.53 0.65
CA GLN A 346 11.88 -12.27 -0.54
C GLN A 346 10.50 -12.93 -0.45
N LEU A 347 10.41 -14.16 0.06
CA LEU A 347 9.15 -14.79 0.42
C LEU A 347 8.36 -13.94 1.42
N ALA A 348 9.05 -13.40 2.43
CA ALA A 348 8.44 -12.55 3.44
C ALA A 348 8.03 -11.18 2.86
N LEU A 349 8.80 -10.59 1.95
CA LEU A 349 8.45 -9.35 1.24
C LEU A 349 7.18 -9.53 0.41
N SER A 350 7.08 -10.63 -0.33
CA SER A 350 5.89 -11.00 -1.08
C SER A 350 4.68 -11.26 -0.17
N TRP A 351 4.91 -11.68 1.09
CA TRP A 351 3.85 -12.01 2.03
C TRP A 351 3.33 -10.83 2.87
N LEU A 352 4.25 -10.07 3.48
CA LEU A 352 3.92 -9.00 4.43
C LEU A 352 3.85 -7.63 3.75
N GLY A 353 4.41 -7.50 2.55
CA GLY A 353 4.57 -6.23 1.85
C GLY A 353 5.82 -5.46 2.33
N PRO A 354 6.39 -4.62 1.45
CA PRO A 354 7.69 -3.98 1.70
C PRO A 354 7.71 -3.05 2.91
N GLN A 355 6.58 -2.37 3.20
CA GLN A 355 6.45 -1.44 4.34
C GLN A 355 6.40 -2.17 5.69
N VAL A 356 5.69 -3.30 5.76
CA VAL A 356 5.57 -4.10 6.97
C VAL A 356 6.93 -4.72 7.31
N ILE A 357 7.65 -5.22 6.31
CA ILE A 357 9.00 -5.78 6.50
C ILE A 357 9.99 -4.72 6.99
N THR A 358 9.95 -3.48 6.48
CA THR A 358 10.84 -2.43 6.97
C THR A 358 10.60 -2.08 8.44
N ASP A 359 9.36 -2.10 8.90
CA ASP A 359 9.03 -1.82 10.31
C ASP A 359 9.36 -3.02 11.24
N TYR A 360 9.32 -4.25 10.73
CA TYR A 360 9.74 -5.46 11.45
C TYR A 360 11.25 -5.72 11.42
N LEU A 361 11.99 -5.11 10.49
CA LEU A 361 13.44 -5.23 10.39
C LEU A 361 14.20 -4.16 11.16
N ARG A 362 13.55 -3.03 11.49
CA ARG A 362 14.13 -2.03 12.39
C ARG A 362 14.21 -2.58 13.81
N ILE A 363 15.43 -2.63 14.34
CA ILE A 363 15.63 -2.92 15.75
C ILE A 363 15.38 -1.62 16.49
N GLU A 364 14.17 -1.46 16.99
CA GLU A 364 13.77 -0.30 17.79
C GLU A 364 12.71 -0.68 18.81
N ASP A 365 12.62 0.08 19.90
CA ASP A 365 11.58 -0.02 20.91
C ASP A 365 11.29 1.37 21.50
N ASP A 366 10.08 1.84 21.26
CA ASP A 366 9.48 3.05 21.83
C ASP A 366 8.60 2.71 23.06
N PHE A 367 8.56 1.44 23.47
CA PHE A 367 7.78 0.93 24.61
C PHE A 367 6.26 1.09 24.48
N GLU A 368 5.74 1.46 23.30
CA GLU A 368 4.31 1.70 23.06
C GLU A 368 3.46 0.41 23.09
N THR A 369 4.11 -0.77 23.11
CA THR A 369 3.43 -2.05 23.39
C THR A 369 2.89 -2.11 24.82
N GLY A 370 3.36 -1.24 25.72
CA GLY A 370 3.00 -1.25 27.14
C GLY A 370 3.66 -2.39 27.91
N ASP A 371 4.66 -3.05 27.32
CA ASP A 371 5.48 -4.09 27.91
C ASP A 371 6.90 -4.12 27.29
N PHE A 372 7.70 -5.14 27.63
CA PHE A 372 9.05 -5.32 27.08
C PHE A 372 9.11 -6.50 26.11
N THR A 373 8.04 -6.76 25.34
CA THR A 373 7.95 -7.93 24.45
C THR A 373 8.40 -7.66 23.03
N ARG A 374 8.49 -6.39 22.61
CA ARG A 374 8.91 -6.00 21.26
C ARG A 374 10.34 -6.44 20.95
N LEU A 375 11.26 -6.18 21.88
CA LEU A 375 12.63 -6.72 21.85
C LEU A 375 12.87 -7.70 23.00
N ASN A 376 13.89 -8.55 22.89
CA ASN A 376 14.22 -9.57 23.90
C ASN A 376 14.96 -8.96 25.11
N TRP A 377 14.35 -7.96 25.75
CA TRP A 377 14.89 -7.29 26.92
C TRP A 377 15.17 -8.27 28.07
N LYS A 378 16.24 -8.00 28.80
CA LYS A 378 16.64 -8.70 30.02
C LYS A 378 16.75 -7.71 31.17
N PHE A 379 16.48 -8.19 32.37
CA PHE A 379 16.58 -7.40 33.58
C PHE A 379 17.64 -8.00 34.48
N SER A 380 18.42 -7.14 35.14
CA SER A 380 19.37 -7.53 36.17
C SER A 380 19.39 -6.48 37.30
N GLY A 381 20.18 -6.74 38.35
CA GLY A 381 20.17 -5.94 39.58
C GLY A 381 19.09 -6.38 40.57
N ASP A 382 18.77 -5.48 41.50
CA ASP A 382 17.87 -5.72 42.64
C ASP A 382 16.37 -5.60 42.29
N ALA A 383 16.03 -4.85 41.24
CA ALA A 383 14.65 -4.72 40.77
C ALA A 383 14.61 -4.55 39.24
N PRO A 384 13.61 -5.12 38.55
CA PRO A 384 13.47 -4.94 37.11
C PRO A 384 13.00 -3.52 36.76
N TRP A 385 13.36 -3.08 35.57
CA TRP A 385 12.74 -1.92 34.94
C TRP A 385 11.25 -2.21 34.66
N ARG A 386 10.45 -1.15 34.58
CA ARG A 386 9.00 -1.22 34.40
C ARG A 386 8.53 -0.17 33.39
N ILE A 387 7.35 -0.37 32.83
CA ILE A 387 6.70 0.62 31.98
C ILE A 387 6.11 1.75 32.83
N ASP A 388 6.29 3.01 32.42
CA ASP A 388 5.73 4.20 33.06
C ASP A 388 4.84 4.99 32.08
N PRO A 389 3.53 5.14 32.34
CA PRO A 389 2.64 5.93 31.50
C PRO A 389 2.63 7.43 31.81
N ASN A 390 3.40 7.89 32.80
CA ASN A 390 3.29 9.26 33.32
C ASN A 390 4.49 10.16 32.98
N THR A 391 5.65 9.57 32.70
CA THR A 391 6.88 10.30 32.37
C THR A 391 7.40 9.72 31.07
N VAL A 392 6.97 10.31 29.95
CA VAL A 392 7.14 9.78 28.60
C VAL A 392 7.79 10.86 27.74
N PHE A 393 8.64 10.48 26.79
CA PHE A 393 9.19 11.44 25.82
C PHE A 393 8.18 11.67 24.70
N GLU A 394 7.72 10.59 24.09
CA GLU A 394 6.74 10.56 23.00
C GLU A 394 5.81 9.36 23.16
N GLY A 395 4.56 9.46 22.72
CA GLY A 395 3.60 8.36 22.86
C GLY A 395 2.96 8.28 24.25
N LYS A 396 2.66 7.06 24.70
CA LYS A 396 1.93 6.73 25.93
C LYS A 396 2.80 6.11 27.01
N PHE A 397 3.94 5.53 26.66
CA PHE A 397 4.73 4.69 27.55
C PHE A 397 6.23 4.98 27.41
N SER A 398 6.98 4.82 28.50
CA SER A 398 8.44 4.75 28.48
C SER A 398 8.92 3.68 29.44
N ALA A 399 10.20 3.31 29.37
CA ALA A 399 10.81 2.41 30.35
C ALA A 399 11.40 3.19 31.52
N ARG A 400 11.13 2.76 32.75
CA ARG A 400 11.63 3.35 34.00
C ARG A 400 12.39 2.34 34.84
N SER A 401 13.48 2.78 35.48
CA SER A 401 14.21 1.98 36.45
C SER A 401 13.32 1.43 37.58
N GLY A 402 13.67 0.24 38.06
CA GLY A 402 12.99 -0.43 39.17
C GLY A 402 13.02 0.39 40.46
N LYS A 403 12.06 0.14 41.34
CA LYS A 403 12.07 0.76 42.68
C LYS A 403 13.12 0.06 43.54
N ILE A 404 14.23 0.74 43.77
CA ILE A 404 15.40 0.24 44.50
C ILE A 404 15.69 1.08 45.75
N SER A 405 16.37 0.48 46.74
CA SER A 405 16.81 1.12 47.98
C SER A 405 18.28 1.56 47.89
N HIS A 406 18.88 1.98 49.00
CA HIS A 406 20.27 2.45 49.04
C HIS A 406 21.23 1.28 48.74
N SER A 407 22.34 1.55 48.04
CA SER A 407 23.33 0.55 47.63
C SER A 407 22.76 -0.58 46.76
N GLN A 408 21.70 -0.30 46.01
CA GLN A 408 21.08 -1.24 45.06
C GLN A 408 21.15 -0.69 43.63
N ASN A 409 20.94 -1.55 42.65
CA ASN A 409 20.84 -1.15 41.25
C ASN A 409 19.66 -1.79 40.51
N SER A 410 19.28 -1.21 39.38
CA SER A 410 18.25 -1.72 38.47
C SER A 410 18.75 -1.58 37.05
N ALA A 411 18.86 -2.71 36.34
CA ALA A 411 19.44 -2.75 35.01
C ALA A 411 18.49 -3.35 33.97
N LEU A 412 18.53 -2.76 32.78
CA LEU A 412 17.84 -3.18 31.57
C LEU A 412 18.88 -3.47 30.50
N GLU A 413 18.80 -4.65 29.88
CA GLU A 413 19.81 -5.18 28.98
C GLU A 413 19.19 -5.67 27.67
N LEU A 414 19.90 -5.47 26.57
CA LEU A 414 19.52 -5.96 25.24
C LEU A 414 20.76 -6.44 24.50
N THR A 415 20.70 -7.63 23.90
CA THR A 415 21.76 -8.14 23.02
C THR A 415 21.28 -8.09 21.58
N VAL A 416 22.04 -7.41 20.71
CA VAL A 416 21.69 -7.16 19.30
C VAL A 416 22.88 -7.51 18.40
N ASP A 417 22.59 -8.11 17.25
CA ASP A 417 23.55 -8.17 16.13
C ASP A 417 23.49 -6.86 15.34
N THR A 418 24.53 -6.05 15.46
CA THR A 418 24.63 -4.74 14.82
C THR A 418 25.47 -4.78 13.55
N THR A 419 25.57 -5.95 12.90
CA THR A 419 26.31 -6.10 11.64
C THR A 419 25.91 -5.08 10.58
N ASP A 420 24.61 -4.74 10.53
CA ASP A 420 24.04 -3.78 9.58
C ASP A 420 23.69 -2.42 10.20
N TYR A 421 24.21 -2.08 11.39
CA TYR A 421 23.85 -0.85 12.11
C TYR A 421 25.10 -0.09 12.59
N ASP A 422 25.11 1.22 12.39
CA ASP A 422 26.27 2.07 12.68
C ASP A 422 26.12 2.84 13.99
N VAL A 423 24.89 3.08 14.44
CA VAL A 423 24.60 3.96 15.58
C VAL A 423 23.42 3.41 16.39
N ILE A 424 23.52 3.47 17.71
CA ILE A 424 22.35 3.39 18.61
C ILE A 424 21.96 4.80 19.05
N VAL A 425 20.68 5.10 19.04
CA VAL A 425 20.10 6.37 19.53
C VAL A 425 18.98 6.04 20.51
N PHE A 426 18.85 6.84 21.57
CA PHE A 426 17.74 6.73 22.52
C PHE A 426 17.58 8.03 23.30
N GLN A 427 16.41 8.20 23.90
CA GLN A 427 16.08 9.29 24.80
C GLN A 427 16.28 8.81 26.24
N LEU A 428 16.81 9.67 27.10
CA LEU A 428 16.93 9.40 28.53
C LEU A 428 16.49 10.58 29.39
N LYS A 429 16.06 10.29 30.61
CA LYS A 429 15.76 11.27 31.66
C LYS A 429 16.20 10.73 33.02
N VAL A 430 16.65 11.59 33.93
CA VAL A 430 17.02 11.21 35.30
C VAL A 430 16.42 12.20 36.30
N SER A 431 15.95 11.68 37.43
CA SER A 431 15.52 12.45 38.59
C SER A 431 16.03 11.70 39.82
N SER A 432 17.22 12.09 40.29
CA SER A 432 17.98 11.41 41.34
C SER A 432 18.81 12.41 42.15
N GLU A 433 19.51 11.93 43.18
CA GLU A 433 20.51 12.72 43.90
C GLU A 433 21.71 13.05 43.00
N GLU A 434 22.00 14.36 42.83
CA GLU A 434 23.06 14.88 41.98
C GLU A 434 24.44 14.40 42.46
N ASP A 435 25.26 13.84 41.56
CA ASP A 435 26.59 13.29 41.82
C ASP A 435 26.67 12.05 42.75
N TYR A 436 25.54 11.45 43.13
CA TYR A 436 25.51 10.24 43.97
C TYR A 436 24.79 9.07 43.30
N ASP A 437 23.63 9.33 42.71
CA ASP A 437 22.81 8.33 42.03
C ASP A 437 22.94 8.48 40.51
N PHE A 438 23.34 7.41 39.83
CA PHE A 438 23.70 7.49 38.41
C PHE A 438 22.91 6.52 37.55
N LEU A 439 22.45 7.01 36.39
CA LEU A 439 22.22 6.18 35.22
C LEU A 439 23.52 6.10 34.42
N ILE A 440 23.94 4.87 34.10
CA ILE A 440 25.14 4.59 33.31
C ILE A 440 24.76 3.68 32.14
N PHE A 441 25.21 4.04 30.94
CA PHE A 441 25.03 3.25 29.74
C PHE A 441 26.30 2.45 29.40
N TYR A 442 26.15 1.17 29.05
CA TYR A 442 27.26 0.29 28.70
C TYR A 442 27.05 -0.36 27.34
N ILE A 443 28.16 -0.59 26.63
CA ILE A 443 28.25 -1.48 25.46
C ILE A 443 29.33 -2.53 25.80
N ASP A 444 28.96 -3.80 25.77
CA ASP A 444 29.82 -4.95 26.12
C ASP A 444 30.50 -4.83 27.49
N GLY A 445 29.76 -4.29 28.47
CA GLY A 445 30.26 -4.05 29.82
C GLY A 445 31.23 -2.87 29.93
N GLN A 446 31.54 -2.16 28.85
CA GLN A 446 32.30 -0.91 28.87
C GLN A 446 31.35 0.28 28.99
N SER A 447 31.51 1.07 30.05
CA SER A 447 30.71 2.29 30.27
C SER A 447 31.00 3.30 29.17
N GLN A 448 29.94 3.83 28.56
CA GLN A 448 30.03 4.89 27.58
C GLN A 448 30.11 6.27 28.26
N PRO A 449 30.64 7.31 27.59
CA PRO A 449 30.70 8.65 28.15
C PRO A 449 29.33 9.19 28.54
N GLY A 450 29.14 9.50 29.83
CA GLY A 450 27.88 10.01 30.36
C GLY A 450 27.51 9.34 31.67
N LEU A 451 27.76 10.03 32.78
CA LEU A 451 27.23 9.69 34.10
C LEU A 451 26.08 10.66 34.36
N PHE A 452 24.85 10.16 34.34
CA PHE A 452 23.65 10.99 34.42
C PHE A 452 23.06 10.93 35.83
N SER A 453 22.99 12.07 36.50
CA SER A 453 22.48 12.21 37.87
C SER A 453 21.74 13.53 38.03
N GLY A 454 21.07 13.73 39.17
CA GLY A 454 20.34 14.96 39.45
C GLY A 454 18.99 15.04 38.75
N GLU A 455 18.50 16.26 38.53
CA GLU A 455 17.27 16.54 37.79
C GLU A 455 17.58 16.90 36.33
N MET A 456 17.62 15.87 35.48
CA MET A 456 17.84 16.02 34.05
C MET A 456 16.53 15.87 33.29
N ASP A 457 16.26 16.80 32.36
CA ASP A 457 15.17 16.60 31.41
C ASP A 457 15.57 15.67 30.26
N TRP A 458 14.59 15.29 29.45
CA TRP A 458 14.81 14.38 28.33
C TRP A 458 15.96 14.84 27.43
N LEU A 459 16.90 13.94 27.18
CA LEU A 459 18.06 14.14 26.33
C LEU A 459 18.17 12.97 25.35
N GLU A 460 18.35 13.28 24.07
CA GLU A 460 18.73 12.28 23.07
C GLU A 460 20.23 12.02 23.13
N LEU A 461 20.62 10.75 23.21
CA LEU A 461 22.00 10.31 23.09
C LEU A 461 22.20 9.42 21.88
N SER A 462 23.40 9.44 21.33
CA SER A 462 23.83 8.53 20.27
C SER A 462 25.24 8.01 20.49
N TYR A 463 25.46 6.74 20.15
CA TYR A 463 26.78 6.09 20.24
C TYR A 463 27.04 5.29 18.96
N ASN A 464 28.25 5.40 18.43
CA ASN A 464 28.67 4.60 17.28
C ASN A 464 28.84 3.14 17.68
N LEU A 465 28.52 2.25 16.76
CA LEU A 465 28.58 0.80 16.91
C LEU A 465 29.65 0.22 15.99
N SER A 466 30.27 -0.87 16.45
CA SER A 466 31.03 -1.74 15.57
C SER A 466 30.12 -2.84 15.01
N SER A 467 30.52 -3.44 13.89
CA SER A 467 29.85 -4.62 13.35
C SER A 467 30.06 -5.83 14.27
N GLY A 468 28.98 -6.56 14.58
CA GLY A 468 29.00 -7.76 15.41
C GLY A 468 27.88 -7.79 16.44
N THR A 469 27.87 -8.83 17.28
CA THR A 469 26.91 -8.93 18.39
C THR A 469 27.38 -8.13 19.60
N HIS A 470 26.54 -7.22 20.08
CA HIS A 470 26.80 -6.36 21.22
C HIS A 470 25.72 -6.47 22.29
N THR A 471 26.12 -6.29 23.56
CA THR A 471 25.19 -6.17 24.69
C THR A 471 25.14 -4.75 25.22
N PHE A 472 23.95 -4.16 25.19
CA PHE A 472 23.62 -2.83 25.67
C PHE A 472 23.02 -2.92 27.06
N LYS A 473 23.46 -2.06 27.99
CA LYS A 473 22.92 -2.03 29.36
C LYS A 473 22.68 -0.60 29.83
N TRP A 474 21.48 -0.34 30.33
CA TRP A 474 21.14 0.85 31.10
C TRP A 474 21.05 0.46 32.57
N ASP A 475 21.98 0.97 33.39
CA ASP A 475 22.11 0.61 34.81
C ASP A 475 21.86 1.84 35.67
N TYR A 476 20.77 1.84 36.45
CA TYR A 476 20.48 2.88 37.43
C TYR A 476 20.93 2.41 38.81
N ILE A 477 21.86 3.12 39.42
CA ILE A 477 22.55 2.71 40.66
C ILE A 477 22.31 3.77 41.74
N LYS A 478 21.85 3.35 42.92
CA LYS A 478 21.73 4.22 44.10
C LYS A 478 22.95 4.17 44.99
N SER A 479 23.35 5.33 45.50
CA SER A 479 24.39 5.49 46.50
C SER A 479 23.97 4.91 47.87
N ALA A 480 24.87 4.96 48.86
CA ALA A 480 24.60 4.51 50.22
C ALA A 480 23.84 5.55 51.07
N ASP A 481 23.67 6.78 50.57
CA ASP A 481 23.15 7.92 51.30
C ASP A 481 21.75 8.35 50.76
N ALA A 482 21.33 9.58 51.02
CA ALA A 482 19.94 10.04 51.07
C ALA A 482 19.10 9.84 49.79
N THR A 483 17.79 10.06 49.91
CA THR A 483 16.84 10.06 48.78
C THR A 483 16.57 11.51 48.36
N ASP A 484 16.85 11.85 47.11
CA ASP A 484 16.45 13.12 46.49
C ASP A 484 15.85 12.89 45.10
N GLY A 485 14.96 13.77 44.67
CA GLY A 485 14.20 13.59 43.42
C GLY A 485 13.22 12.40 43.46
N LYS A 486 12.99 11.77 42.31
CA LYS A 486 12.10 10.59 42.15
C LYS A 486 12.83 9.25 42.30
N ASP A 487 14.15 9.27 42.55
CA ASP A 487 15.02 8.10 42.57
C ASP A 487 14.83 7.21 41.34
N SER A 488 14.86 7.80 40.15
CA SER A 488 14.54 7.07 38.92
C SER A 488 15.23 7.60 37.69
N ALA A 489 15.45 6.69 36.75
CA ALA A 489 15.84 6.98 35.39
C ALA A 489 14.76 6.45 34.43
N TRP A 490 14.64 7.10 33.28
CA TRP A 490 13.78 6.68 32.19
C TRP A 490 14.56 6.62 30.88
N ILE A 491 14.16 5.70 30.00
CA ILE A 491 14.59 5.66 28.61
C ILE A 491 13.38 5.51 27.70
N ASP A 492 13.52 6.02 26.48
CA ASP A 492 12.48 6.01 25.47
C ASP A 492 13.09 5.95 24.07
N ASN A 493 12.30 5.57 23.05
CA ASN A 493 12.66 5.63 21.63
C ASN A 493 14.05 5.03 21.31
N VAL A 494 14.34 3.81 21.79
CA VAL A 494 15.60 3.11 21.51
C VAL A 494 15.60 2.65 20.06
N ARG A 495 16.57 3.10 19.25
CA ARG A 495 16.64 2.80 17.81
C ARG A 495 18.05 2.53 17.35
N PHE A 496 18.20 1.57 16.44
CA PHE A 496 19.45 1.24 15.77
C PHE A 496 19.39 1.75 14.32
N ILE A 497 20.36 2.58 13.92
CA ILE A 497 20.30 3.35 12.66
C ILE A 497 21.52 3.01 11.77
N ARG A 498 21.28 2.97 10.46
CA ARG A 498 22.30 2.90 9.40
C ARG A 498 22.75 4.30 8.99
N ARG A 499 24.02 4.51 8.65
CA ARG A 499 24.52 5.86 8.26
C ARG A 499 23.88 6.50 7.02
N ASN A 500 23.04 5.77 6.28
CA ASN A 500 22.43 6.21 5.03
C ASN A 500 20.88 6.20 5.06
N GLU A 501 20.29 5.99 6.23
CA GLU A 501 18.87 6.21 6.56
C GLU A 501 18.79 7.35 7.58
#